data_AF-A0A4U1J7I7-F1
#
_entry.id   AF-A0A4U1J7I7-F1
#
_cell.length_a   1.000
_cell.length_b   1.000
_cell.length_c   1.000
_cell.angle_alpha   90.00
_cell.angle_beta   90.00
_cell.angle_gamma   90.00
#
_symmetry.space_group_name_H-M   'P 1'
#
loop_
_entity.id
_entity.type
_entity.pdbx_description
1 polymer ?
#
loop_
_entity_poly.entity_id
_entity_poly.type
_entity_poly.pdbx_seq_one_letter_code
_entity_poly.pdbx_strand_id
1 'polypeptide(L)'
;MGRYISGTDGFSYKYATGEQDNNLTNLAAAAGVGSSYVKPEFWAWMPETEENRVFDCIALAKAVVAETGAAGEITAVSRYPDAGIFLDEGYGGYVLEFVQYAMAEQILEVARRVDRALPHPARLMPLVGVARFVMSREDAPRMLAYVNEFLPENLCVSEVSILAGRKKGLDAAFGKQLHALRGKDDFLPFMGFQILCHAIWKDLPRVEVWERDPAITAAGFWENAPEWGPSWLLGSGKKTAEQRWVSGMVRLFQGDATGARTEFVAAREHGETRATRWVEMVDRPL
;
A
#
# COMPACT_ATOMS: atom_id res chain seq x y z
N MET A 1 -7.76 9.32 -15.38
CA MET A 1 -7.64 9.81 -13.98
C MET A 1 -6.14 9.91 -13.67
N GLY A 2 -5.67 10.90 -12.91
CA GLY A 2 -4.24 11.00 -12.59
C GLY A 2 -3.94 10.24 -11.31
N ARG A 3 -2.90 9.40 -11.29
CA ARG A 3 -2.36 8.76 -10.08
C ARG A 3 -1.12 9.51 -9.60
N TYR A 4 -0.76 9.31 -8.33
CA TYR A 4 0.36 10.01 -7.71
C TYR A 4 1.38 9.07 -7.08
N ILE A 5 2.65 9.41 -7.26
CA ILE A 5 3.77 8.92 -6.46
C ILE A 5 4.16 10.04 -5.51
N SER A 6 4.48 9.70 -4.27
CA SER A 6 5.09 10.60 -3.30
C SER A 6 6.39 10.04 -2.78
N GLY A 7 7.18 10.86 -2.10
CA GLY A 7 8.42 10.39 -1.51
C GLY A 7 9.01 11.32 -0.48
N THR A 8 10.17 10.93 0.01
CA THR A 8 10.97 11.67 0.99
C THR A 8 11.20 13.12 0.55
N ASP A 9 11.20 14.05 1.52
CA ASP A 9 11.47 15.48 1.30
C ASP A 9 10.60 16.17 0.24
N GLY A 10 9.33 15.74 0.17
CA GLY A 10 8.30 16.37 -0.66
C GLY A 10 8.38 15.97 -2.13
N PHE A 11 9.01 14.84 -2.46
CA PHE A 11 8.90 14.28 -3.81
C PHE A 11 7.42 14.04 -4.13
N SER A 12 7.00 14.49 -5.31
CA SER A 12 5.64 14.28 -5.81
C SER A 12 5.69 14.18 -7.33
N TYR A 13 5.05 13.16 -7.87
CA TYR A 13 4.94 12.94 -9.30
C TYR A 13 3.52 12.50 -9.65
N LYS A 14 2.90 13.17 -10.62
CA LYS A 14 1.57 12.83 -11.12
C LYS A 14 1.69 12.21 -12.51
N TYR A 15 1.05 11.07 -12.72
CA TYR A 15 1.00 10.38 -14.02
C TYR A 15 -0.44 10.06 -14.42
N ALA A 16 -0.68 9.94 -15.73
CA ALA A 16 -1.99 9.58 -16.27
C ALA A 16 -2.11 8.05 -16.44
N THR A 17 -3.16 7.47 -15.85
CA THR A 17 -3.47 6.04 -16.01
C THR A 17 -3.70 5.69 -17.48
N GLY A 18 -3.03 4.65 -17.98
CA GLY A 18 -3.17 4.17 -19.36
C GLY A 18 -2.27 4.87 -20.39
N GLU A 19 -1.60 5.96 -20.00
CA GLU A 19 -0.51 6.55 -20.79
C GLU A 19 0.86 6.12 -20.26
N GLN A 20 0.94 5.85 -18.95
CA GLN A 20 2.15 5.43 -18.26
C GLN A 20 1.77 4.39 -17.21
N ASP A 21 2.26 3.16 -17.36
CA ASP A 21 2.15 2.18 -16.29
C ASP A 21 3.18 2.52 -15.23
N ASN A 22 2.73 2.71 -13.99
CA ASN A 22 3.65 2.88 -12.88
C ASN A 22 4.14 1.52 -12.44
N ASN A 23 5.42 1.29 -12.63
CA ASN A 23 6.04 0.03 -12.30
C ASN A 23 7.20 0.25 -11.31
N LEU A 24 6.94 1.00 -10.23
CA LEU A 24 7.89 1.16 -9.11
C LEU A 24 8.43 -0.19 -8.63
N THR A 25 7.60 -1.23 -8.70
CA THR A 25 7.97 -2.62 -8.41
C THR A 25 9.11 -3.16 -9.29
N ASN A 26 9.24 -2.69 -10.54
CA ASN A 26 10.25 -3.15 -11.48
C ASN A 26 11.45 -2.21 -11.59
N LEU A 27 11.38 -0.98 -11.08
CA LEU A 27 12.45 0.01 -11.25
C LEU A 27 13.80 -0.48 -10.70
N ALA A 28 13.82 -1.10 -9.52
CA ALA A 28 15.07 -1.63 -8.97
C ALA A 28 15.67 -2.75 -9.82
N ALA A 29 14.83 -3.65 -10.34
CA ALA A 29 15.25 -4.74 -11.21
C ALA A 29 15.80 -4.22 -12.55
N ALA A 30 15.10 -3.27 -13.18
CA ALA A 30 15.49 -2.69 -14.47
C ALA A 30 16.78 -1.87 -14.37
N ALA A 31 16.89 -1.00 -13.36
CA ALA A 31 18.05 -0.14 -13.18
C ALA A 31 19.22 -0.83 -12.44
N GLY A 32 18.97 -2.02 -11.88
CA GLY A 32 19.90 -2.77 -11.03
C GLY A 32 20.19 -2.10 -9.68
N VAL A 33 19.55 -0.99 -9.33
CA VAL A 33 19.89 -0.16 -8.17
C VAL A 33 18.79 -0.12 -7.14
N GLY A 34 19.16 0.16 -5.89
CA GLY A 34 18.19 0.33 -4.83
C GLY A 34 17.39 -0.94 -4.55
N SER A 35 16.15 -0.77 -4.14
CA SER A 35 15.25 -1.88 -3.82
C SER A 35 13.80 -1.50 -4.06
N SER A 36 13.05 -2.43 -4.66
CA SER A 36 11.61 -2.33 -4.84
C SER A 36 10.90 -3.32 -3.92
N TYR A 37 9.83 -2.88 -3.27
CA TYR A 37 9.04 -3.73 -2.38
C TYR A 37 7.57 -3.31 -2.41
N VAL A 38 6.70 -4.25 -2.04
CA VAL A 38 5.28 -4.00 -1.83
C VAL A 38 4.99 -4.01 -0.35
N LYS A 39 4.36 -2.95 0.12
CA LYS A 39 3.88 -2.86 1.49
C LYS A 39 2.38 -3.16 1.53
N PRO A 40 1.96 -4.32 2.09
CA PRO A 40 0.54 -4.62 2.24
C PRO A 40 -0.07 -3.76 3.34
N GLU A 41 -1.16 -3.08 3.02
CA GLU A 41 -1.81 -2.12 3.92
C GLU A 41 -3.34 -2.24 3.87
N PHE A 42 -4.01 -2.17 5.02
CA PHE A 42 -5.44 -1.87 5.09
C PHE A 42 -5.66 -0.36 5.09
N TRP A 43 -6.49 0.14 4.19
CA TRP A 43 -6.80 1.57 4.08
C TRP A 43 -8.20 1.83 4.59
N ALA A 44 -8.32 2.16 5.86
CA ALA A 44 -9.61 2.36 6.52
C ALA A 44 -10.12 3.79 6.28
N TRP A 45 -11.09 3.94 5.39
CA TRP A 45 -11.70 5.23 5.07
C TRP A 45 -12.75 5.61 6.11
N MET A 46 -12.59 6.81 6.70
CA MET A 46 -13.52 7.39 7.67
C MET A 46 -14.13 8.68 7.09
N PRO A 47 -15.46 8.74 6.89
CA PRO A 47 -16.13 9.96 6.41
C PRO A 47 -15.86 11.18 7.30
N GLU A 48 -15.73 10.98 8.61
CA GLU A 48 -15.57 12.05 9.59
C GLU A 48 -14.28 12.85 9.42
N THR A 49 -13.24 12.23 8.86
CA THR A 49 -11.93 12.89 8.65
C THR A 49 -11.58 13.06 7.18
N GLU A 50 -12.38 12.50 6.25
CA GLU A 50 -12.11 12.43 4.81
C GLU A 50 -10.72 11.84 4.47
N GLU A 51 -10.13 11.09 5.39
CA GLU A 51 -8.77 10.53 5.30
C GLU A 51 -8.77 9.04 5.58
N ASN A 52 -7.84 8.32 4.96
CA ASN A 52 -7.59 6.92 5.27
C ASN A 52 -6.70 6.79 6.51
N ARG A 53 -7.15 6.01 7.49
CA ARG A 53 -6.24 5.45 8.49
C ARG A 53 -5.58 4.20 7.89
N VAL A 54 -4.27 4.24 7.75
CA VAL A 54 -3.48 3.16 7.16
C VAL A 54 -2.99 2.20 8.24
N PHE A 55 -3.18 0.90 8.01
CA PHE A 55 -2.64 -0.17 8.85
C PHE A 55 -1.70 -1.05 8.06
N ASP A 56 -0.43 -1.09 8.47
CA ASP A 56 0.58 -1.99 7.91
C ASP A 56 0.30 -3.45 8.33
N CYS A 57 0.05 -4.31 7.35
CA CYS A 57 -0.28 -5.72 7.61
C CYS A 57 0.91 -6.52 8.16
N ILE A 58 2.16 -6.15 7.84
CA ILE A 58 3.36 -6.79 8.41
C ILE A 58 3.47 -6.42 9.89
N ALA A 59 3.29 -5.14 10.22
CA ALA A 59 3.30 -4.68 11.61
C ALA A 59 2.16 -5.32 12.44
N LEU A 60 0.96 -5.42 11.85
CA LEU A 60 -0.16 -6.14 12.46
C LEU A 60 0.18 -7.62 12.71
N ALA A 61 0.74 -8.32 11.71
CA ALA A 61 1.12 -9.72 11.86
C ALA A 61 2.15 -9.92 12.99
N LYS A 62 3.18 -9.08 13.06
CA LYS A 62 4.17 -9.09 14.14
C LYS A 62 3.52 -8.92 15.51
N ALA A 63 2.62 -7.95 15.65
CA ALA A 63 1.92 -7.69 16.91
C ALA A 63 0.97 -8.83 17.31
N VAL A 64 0.33 -9.50 16.34
CA VAL A 64 -0.51 -10.67 16.62
C VAL A 64 0.34 -11.83 17.10
N VAL A 65 1.39 -12.21 16.35
CA VAL A 65 2.28 -13.33 16.70
C VAL A 65 2.95 -13.12 18.05
N ALA A 66 3.44 -11.91 18.33
CA ALA A 66 4.12 -11.60 19.57
C ALA A 66 3.21 -11.70 20.81
N GLU A 67 1.93 -11.31 20.71
CA GLU A 67 1.01 -11.29 21.85
C GLU A 67 0.25 -12.60 22.05
N THR A 68 -0.14 -13.27 20.96
CA THR A 68 -1.02 -14.45 21.04
C THR A 68 -0.29 -15.77 20.81
N GLY A 69 0.94 -15.74 20.29
CA GLY A 69 1.65 -16.94 19.85
C GLY A 69 1.00 -17.59 18.63
N ALA A 70 0.23 -16.85 17.83
CA ALA A 70 -0.47 -17.37 16.66
C ALA A 70 0.50 -18.05 15.67
N ALA A 71 0.08 -19.22 15.19
CA ALA A 71 0.75 -20.00 14.15
C ALA A 71 -0.03 -19.89 12.82
N GLY A 72 0.53 -20.43 11.73
CA GLY A 72 -0.07 -20.40 10.39
C GLY A 72 0.55 -19.34 9.49
N GLU A 73 -0.20 -18.86 8.49
CA GLU A 73 0.30 -17.91 7.49
C GLU A 73 0.69 -16.57 8.12
N ILE A 74 0.03 -16.16 9.20
CA ILE A 74 0.38 -14.96 9.97
C ILE A 74 1.83 -14.98 10.46
N THR A 75 2.38 -16.16 10.79
CA THR A 75 3.78 -16.30 11.18
C THR A 75 4.71 -16.02 10.01
N ALA A 76 4.37 -16.46 8.79
CA ALA A 76 5.16 -16.17 7.60
C ALA A 76 5.16 -14.66 7.29
N VAL A 77 3.99 -14.01 7.35
CA VAL A 77 3.88 -12.55 7.18
C VAL A 77 4.71 -11.79 8.22
N SER A 78 4.69 -12.23 9.49
CA SER A 78 5.41 -11.55 10.57
C SER A 78 6.94 -11.54 10.42
N ARG A 79 7.50 -12.41 9.56
CA ARG A 79 8.95 -12.51 9.34
C ARG A 79 9.47 -11.50 8.31
N TYR A 80 8.60 -10.87 7.54
CA TYR A 80 9.02 -9.84 6.59
C TYR A 80 9.54 -8.58 7.31
N PRO A 81 10.49 -7.86 6.70
CA PRO A 81 10.96 -6.59 7.24
C PRO A 81 9.86 -5.52 7.18
N ASP A 82 9.92 -4.52 8.06
CA ASP A 82 8.90 -3.44 8.12
C ASP A 82 8.85 -2.58 6.85
N ALA A 83 9.92 -2.63 6.05
CA ALA A 83 9.96 -2.01 4.74
C ALA A 83 8.86 -2.57 3.84
N GLY A 84 8.72 -3.89 3.75
CA GLY A 84 7.75 -4.55 2.89
C GLY A 84 8.20 -5.93 2.42
N ILE A 85 7.45 -6.47 1.48
CA ILE A 85 7.75 -7.74 0.81
C ILE A 85 8.57 -7.42 -0.44
N PHE A 86 9.79 -7.96 -0.51
CA PHE A 86 10.60 -7.87 -1.71
C PHE A 86 9.97 -8.70 -2.83
N LEU A 87 9.95 -8.14 -4.03
CA LEU A 87 9.49 -8.83 -5.22
C LEU A 87 10.69 -9.42 -5.93
N ASP A 88 10.91 -10.72 -5.76
CA ASP A 88 11.80 -11.45 -6.67
C ASP A 88 11.01 -11.69 -7.98
N GLU A 89 11.44 -11.04 -9.06
CA GLU A 89 11.04 -11.26 -10.45
C GLU A 89 9.52 -11.41 -10.72
N GLY A 90 8.80 -10.30 -10.93
CA GLY A 90 7.59 -10.28 -11.79
C GLY A 90 6.26 -10.79 -11.22
N TYR A 91 6.16 -11.19 -9.96
CA TYR A 91 4.93 -11.79 -9.39
C TYR A 91 4.03 -10.84 -8.58
N GLY A 92 3.80 -9.61 -9.04
CA GLY A 92 3.07 -8.58 -8.28
C GLY A 92 1.65 -8.96 -7.81
N GLY A 93 0.97 -9.89 -8.50
CA GLY A 93 -0.40 -10.33 -8.15
C GLY A 93 -0.48 -11.36 -7.02
N TYR A 94 0.49 -12.29 -6.90
CA TYR A 94 0.48 -13.35 -5.89
C TYR A 94 0.95 -12.87 -4.51
N VAL A 95 1.59 -11.71 -4.45
CA VAL A 95 2.23 -11.17 -3.24
C VAL A 95 1.23 -10.88 -2.13
N LEU A 96 -0.01 -10.54 -2.48
CA LEU A 96 -1.05 -10.28 -1.47
C LEU A 96 -1.85 -11.52 -1.10
N GLU A 97 -1.77 -12.64 -1.84
CA GLU A 97 -2.62 -13.81 -1.59
C GLU A 97 -2.33 -14.44 -0.22
N PHE A 98 -1.06 -14.74 0.08
CA PHE A 98 -0.69 -15.26 1.40
C PHE A 98 -0.96 -14.26 2.54
N VAL A 99 -0.84 -12.95 2.26
CA VAL A 99 -1.20 -11.90 3.23
C VAL A 99 -2.70 -11.91 3.50
N GLN A 100 -3.53 -12.08 2.47
CA GLN A 100 -4.98 -12.20 2.60
C GLN A 100 -5.36 -13.40 3.48
N TYR A 101 -4.78 -14.59 3.22
CA TYR A 101 -5.00 -15.76 4.06
C TYR A 101 -4.60 -15.49 5.52
N ALA A 102 -3.39 -14.97 5.75
CA ALA A 102 -2.90 -14.64 7.08
C ALA A 102 -3.82 -13.66 7.84
N MET A 103 -4.29 -12.59 7.18
CA MET A 103 -5.18 -11.61 7.80
C MET A 103 -6.56 -12.20 8.09
N ALA A 104 -7.08 -13.05 7.19
CA ALA A 104 -8.37 -13.70 7.36
C ALA A 104 -8.35 -14.74 8.50
N GLU A 105 -7.33 -15.58 8.58
CA GLU A 105 -7.14 -16.57 9.66
C GLU A 105 -7.17 -15.90 11.04
N GLN A 106 -6.59 -14.71 11.16
CA GLN A 106 -6.48 -13.95 12.39
C GLN A 106 -7.45 -12.77 12.48
N ILE A 107 -8.55 -12.80 11.72
CA ILE A 107 -9.44 -11.64 11.55
C ILE A 107 -9.98 -11.07 12.86
N LEU A 108 -10.16 -11.91 13.89
CA LEU A 108 -10.58 -11.46 15.22
C LEU A 108 -9.54 -10.52 15.85
N GLU A 109 -8.25 -10.90 15.84
CA GLU A 109 -7.16 -10.09 16.40
C GLU A 109 -6.85 -8.87 15.55
N VAL A 110 -6.96 -9.00 14.22
CA VAL A 110 -6.84 -7.89 13.28
C VAL A 110 -7.94 -6.86 13.56
N ALA A 111 -9.21 -7.29 13.65
CA ALA A 111 -10.33 -6.41 13.95
C ALA A 111 -10.17 -5.71 15.30
N ARG A 112 -9.74 -6.42 16.36
CA ARG A 112 -9.47 -5.83 17.68
C ARG A 112 -8.46 -4.67 17.60
N ARG A 113 -7.38 -4.85 16.84
CA ARG A 113 -6.29 -3.85 16.72
C ARG A 113 -6.72 -2.66 15.86
N VAL A 114 -7.33 -2.94 14.73
CA VAL A 114 -7.86 -1.91 13.83
C VAL A 114 -8.88 -1.05 14.59
N ASP A 115 -9.87 -1.68 15.21
CA ASP A 115 -10.93 -0.98 15.95
C ASP A 115 -10.35 -0.10 17.07
N ARG A 116 -9.42 -0.64 17.89
CA ARG A 116 -8.80 0.13 18.98
C ARG A 116 -8.07 1.38 18.49
N ALA A 117 -7.48 1.33 17.30
CA ALA A 117 -6.71 2.42 16.73
C ALA A 117 -7.55 3.41 15.89
N LEU A 118 -8.81 3.05 15.59
CA LEU A 118 -9.73 3.88 14.84
C LEU A 118 -10.46 4.87 15.77
N PRO A 119 -10.34 6.19 15.57
CA PRO A 119 -11.13 7.17 16.31
C PRO A 119 -12.62 7.10 15.96
N HIS A 120 -12.93 6.79 14.70
CA HIS A 120 -14.28 6.60 14.17
C HIS A 120 -14.36 5.28 13.38
N PRO A 121 -15.53 4.61 13.33
CA PRO A 121 -15.70 3.40 12.51
C PRO A 121 -15.43 3.69 11.03
N ALA A 122 -14.66 2.82 10.39
CA ALA A 122 -14.38 2.92 8.97
C ALA A 122 -15.61 2.47 8.14
N ARG A 123 -15.88 3.14 7.02
CA ARG A 123 -16.94 2.71 6.08
C ARG A 123 -16.41 1.76 5.00
N LEU A 124 -15.13 1.86 4.66
CA LEU A 124 -14.45 1.02 3.68
C LEU A 124 -13.07 0.68 4.22
N MET A 125 -12.57 -0.53 3.93
CA MET A 125 -11.23 -0.93 4.34
C MET A 125 -10.56 -1.87 3.34
N PRO A 126 -10.31 -1.45 2.08
CA PRO A 126 -9.61 -2.30 1.12
C PRO A 126 -8.21 -2.71 1.64
N LEU A 127 -7.81 -3.93 1.28
CA LEU A 127 -6.42 -4.37 1.37
C LEU A 127 -5.71 -4.02 0.06
N VAL A 128 -4.60 -3.30 0.15
CA VAL A 128 -3.84 -2.82 -1.00
C VAL A 128 -2.36 -3.14 -0.85
N GLY A 129 -1.67 -3.24 -1.98
CA GLY A 129 -0.21 -3.37 -2.04
C GLY A 129 0.39 -2.05 -2.51
N VAL A 130 0.99 -1.30 -1.58
CA VAL A 130 1.64 -0.04 -1.92
C VAL A 130 3.03 -0.34 -2.49
N ALA A 131 3.21 -0.12 -3.78
CA ALA A 131 4.54 -0.24 -4.39
C ALA A 131 5.45 0.88 -3.90
N ARG A 132 6.68 0.51 -3.55
CA ARG A 132 7.71 1.41 -3.03
C ARG A 132 9.04 1.15 -3.71
N PHE A 133 9.82 2.21 -3.88
CA PHE A 133 11.20 2.14 -4.36
C PHE A 133 12.10 2.96 -3.44
N VAL A 134 13.23 2.38 -3.06
CA VAL A 134 14.26 3.02 -2.24
C VAL A 134 15.57 3.02 -3.00
N MET A 135 16.26 4.15 -2.99
CA MET A 135 17.61 4.27 -3.56
C MET A 135 18.52 5.00 -2.57
N SER A 136 19.71 4.44 -2.36
CA SER A 136 20.76 5.09 -1.57
C SER A 136 21.51 6.13 -2.41
N ARG A 137 22.26 7.03 -1.76
CA ARG A 137 23.13 7.97 -2.49
C ARG A 137 24.22 7.27 -3.31
N GLU A 138 24.72 6.14 -2.82
CA GLU A 138 25.76 5.32 -3.46
C GLU A 138 25.28 4.71 -4.79
N ASP A 139 23.97 4.51 -4.94
CA ASP A 139 23.34 4.01 -6.15
C ASP A 139 23.17 5.06 -7.26
N ALA A 140 23.30 6.36 -6.92
CA ALA A 140 23.03 7.46 -7.85
C ALA A 140 23.86 7.39 -9.15
N PRO A 141 25.17 7.06 -9.15
CA PRO A 141 25.95 6.92 -10.39
C PRO A 141 25.44 5.80 -11.29
N ARG A 142 24.94 4.71 -10.72
CA ARG A 142 24.40 3.57 -11.46
C ARG A 142 23.01 3.88 -12.03
N MET A 143 22.16 4.56 -11.26
CA MET A 143 20.89 5.08 -11.78
C MET A 143 21.12 6.06 -12.93
N LEU A 144 22.12 6.93 -12.80
CA LEU A 144 22.51 7.87 -13.86
C LEU A 144 22.97 7.14 -15.13
N ALA A 145 23.77 6.08 -14.98
CA ALA A 145 24.20 5.23 -16.09
C ALA A 145 22.99 4.59 -16.79
N TYR A 146 22.10 3.94 -16.02
CA TYR A 146 20.85 3.38 -16.54
C TYR A 146 20.04 4.42 -17.33
N VAL A 147 19.81 5.62 -16.78
CA VAL A 147 19.08 6.68 -17.49
C VAL A 147 19.76 7.08 -18.80
N ASN A 148 21.09 7.21 -18.80
CA ASN A 148 21.86 7.62 -19.97
C ASN A 148 21.88 6.56 -21.08
N GLU A 149 21.69 5.28 -20.78
CA GLU A 149 21.56 4.22 -21.79
C GLU A 149 20.35 4.44 -22.72
N PHE A 150 19.32 5.14 -22.24
CA PHE A 150 18.11 5.45 -23.01
C PHE A 150 18.10 6.86 -23.63
N LEU A 151 19.12 7.67 -23.35
CA LEU A 151 19.25 9.01 -23.91
C LEU A 151 20.11 9.01 -25.18
N PRO A 152 19.77 9.82 -26.19
CA PRO A 152 20.70 10.16 -27.25
C PRO A 152 21.99 10.77 -26.67
N GLU A 153 23.14 10.50 -27.29
CA GLU A 153 24.45 10.92 -26.80
C GLU A 153 24.54 12.43 -26.51
N ASN A 154 23.92 13.26 -27.35
CA ASN A 154 23.89 14.72 -27.20
C ASN A 154 22.95 15.22 -26.09
N LEU A 155 22.19 14.33 -25.46
CA LEU A 155 21.25 14.61 -24.37
C LEU A 155 21.66 13.95 -23.04
N CYS A 156 22.72 13.13 -23.04
CA CYS A 156 23.24 12.50 -21.83
C CYS A 156 23.49 13.53 -20.72
N VAL A 157 23.21 13.11 -19.49
CA VAL A 157 23.28 13.94 -18.30
C VAL A 157 24.40 13.47 -17.38
N SER A 158 24.99 14.43 -16.67
CA SER A 158 25.93 14.19 -15.58
C SER A 158 25.36 14.74 -14.26
N GLU A 159 25.88 14.28 -13.14
CA GLU A 159 25.53 14.86 -11.83
C GLU A 159 25.77 16.37 -11.78
N VAL A 160 26.88 16.84 -12.37
CA VAL A 160 27.20 18.28 -12.49
C VAL A 160 26.11 19.03 -13.24
N SER A 161 25.61 18.45 -14.35
CA SER A 161 24.51 19.05 -15.10
C SER A 161 23.22 19.08 -14.30
N ILE A 162 22.90 18.01 -13.56
CA ILE A 162 21.74 17.91 -12.66
C ILE A 162 21.80 19.03 -11.61
N LEU A 163 22.92 19.17 -10.90
CA LEU A 163 23.12 20.22 -9.91
C LEU A 163 22.97 21.63 -10.51
N ALA A 164 23.54 21.87 -11.69
CA ALA A 164 23.43 23.15 -12.39
C ALA A 164 21.97 23.47 -12.80
N GLY A 165 21.17 22.45 -13.09
CA GLY A 165 19.75 22.56 -13.44
C GLY A 165 18.84 22.95 -12.27
N ARG A 166 19.27 22.77 -11.01
CA ARG A 166 18.43 22.92 -9.80
C ARG A 166 17.64 24.23 -9.74
N LYS A 167 18.27 25.36 -10.08
CA LYS A 167 17.64 26.69 -10.01
C LYS A 167 16.55 26.91 -11.05
N LYS A 168 16.57 26.15 -12.16
CA LYS A 168 15.59 26.28 -13.25
C LYS A 168 14.37 25.40 -13.03
N GLY A 169 14.49 24.35 -12.21
CA GLY A 169 13.47 23.31 -12.08
C GLY A 169 13.59 22.26 -13.18
N LEU A 170 12.91 21.13 -12.98
CA LEU A 170 13.07 19.89 -13.76
C LEU A 170 12.72 20.06 -15.23
N ASP A 171 11.52 20.54 -15.53
CA ASP A 171 11.06 20.68 -16.91
C ASP A 171 11.89 21.70 -17.70
N ALA A 172 12.26 22.82 -17.08
CA ALA A 172 13.03 23.87 -17.75
C ALA A 172 14.50 23.48 -17.96
N ALA A 173 15.09 22.69 -17.05
CA ALA A 173 16.48 22.24 -17.18
C ALA A 173 16.61 21.03 -18.11
N PHE A 174 15.65 20.09 -18.06
CA PHE A 174 15.78 18.76 -18.65
C PHE A 174 14.61 18.35 -19.54
N GLY A 175 13.77 19.28 -20.00
CA GLY A 175 12.59 18.98 -20.81
C GLY A 175 12.87 18.13 -22.06
N LYS A 176 14.04 18.30 -22.71
CA LYS A 176 14.44 17.47 -23.87
C LYS A 176 14.76 16.03 -23.47
N GLN A 177 15.48 15.83 -22.37
CA GLN A 177 15.79 14.52 -21.81
C GLN A 177 14.50 13.82 -21.35
N LEU A 178 13.67 14.52 -20.58
CA LEU A 178 12.37 14.03 -20.13
C LEU A 178 11.51 13.60 -21.32
N HIS A 179 11.46 14.39 -22.39
CA HIS A 179 10.74 14.02 -23.60
C HIS A 179 11.33 12.76 -24.27
N ALA A 180 12.65 12.65 -24.37
CA ALA A 180 13.31 11.48 -24.98
C ALA A 180 13.10 10.18 -24.19
N LEU A 181 12.98 10.27 -22.86
CA LEU A 181 12.76 9.13 -21.97
C LEU A 181 11.29 8.69 -21.92
N ARG A 182 10.34 9.51 -22.38
CA ARG A 182 8.91 9.14 -22.38
C ARG A 182 8.67 7.93 -23.29
N GLY A 183 7.94 6.94 -22.78
CA GLY A 183 7.57 5.73 -23.50
C GLY A 183 8.71 4.73 -23.71
N LYS A 184 9.85 4.92 -23.02
CA LYS A 184 10.94 3.94 -22.99
C LYS A 184 10.76 3.02 -21.79
N ASP A 185 10.85 1.71 -22.03
CA ASP A 185 10.90 0.67 -21.00
C ASP A 185 9.88 0.91 -19.89
N ASP A 186 8.59 0.96 -20.25
CA ASP A 186 7.47 1.24 -19.33
C ASP A 186 7.64 2.51 -18.49
N PHE A 187 8.27 3.55 -19.05
CA PHE A 187 8.56 4.83 -18.38
C PHE A 187 9.53 4.71 -17.19
N LEU A 188 10.20 3.57 -17.01
CA LEU A 188 11.13 3.34 -15.90
C LEU A 188 12.34 4.30 -15.93
N PRO A 189 13.03 4.54 -17.06
CA PRO A 189 14.12 5.52 -17.12
C PRO A 189 13.64 6.95 -16.84
N PHE A 190 12.44 7.30 -17.31
CA PHE A 190 11.83 8.60 -17.06
C PHE A 190 11.58 8.81 -15.56
N MET A 191 10.98 7.83 -14.90
CA MET A 191 10.73 7.86 -13.46
C MET A 191 12.03 7.86 -12.65
N GLY A 192 12.97 6.98 -12.99
CA GLY A 192 14.30 6.90 -12.37
C GLY A 192 15.05 8.24 -12.45
N PHE A 193 14.98 8.92 -13.59
CA PHE A 193 15.62 10.23 -13.76
C PHE A 193 15.00 11.31 -12.87
N GLN A 194 13.67 11.33 -12.70
CA GLN A 194 13.01 12.26 -11.80
C GLN A 194 13.39 12.03 -10.34
N ILE A 195 13.40 10.77 -9.90
CA ILE A 195 13.82 10.37 -8.55
C ILE A 195 15.26 10.77 -8.30
N LEU A 196 16.15 10.50 -9.27
CA LEU A 196 17.56 10.86 -9.22
C LEU A 196 17.78 12.36 -9.12
N CYS A 197 17.09 13.17 -9.94
CA CYS A 197 17.18 14.63 -9.87
C CYS A 197 16.76 15.15 -8.50
N HIS A 198 15.65 14.64 -7.95
CA HIS A 198 15.18 15.02 -6.62
C HIS A 198 16.22 14.66 -5.53
N ALA A 199 16.72 13.42 -5.55
CA ALA A 199 17.71 12.94 -4.59
C ALA A 199 18.99 13.81 -4.62
N ILE A 200 19.50 14.13 -5.81
CA ILE A 200 20.69 14.98 -5.98
C ILE A 200 20.41 16.42 -5.52
N TRP A 201 19.28 17.01 -5.91
CA TRP A 201 18.98 18.40 -5.53
C TRP A 201 18.74 18.58 -4.04
N LYS A 202 18.18 17.58 -3.38
CA LYS A 202 17.94 17.60 -1.94
C LYS A 202 19.12 17.07 -1.14
N ASP A 203 20.16 16.58 -1.81
CA ASP A 203 21.35 15.95 -1.20
C ASP A 203 20.96 14.84 -0.21
N LEU A 204 20.08 13.94 -0.66
CA LEU A 204 19.53 12.90 0.20
C LEU A 204 20.51 11.73 0.35
N PRO A 205 20.78 11.25 1.58
CA PRO A 205 21.53 10.01 1.76
C PRO A 205 20.74 8.78 1.26
N ARG A 206 19.41 8.90 1.27
CA ARG A 206 18.45 7.87 0.82
C ARG A 206 17.18 8.57 0.37
N VAL A 207 16.64 8.16 -0.78
CA VAL A 207 15.31 8.55 -1.25
C VAL A 207 14.39 7.34 -1.21
N GLU A 208 13.19 7.51 -0.69
CA GLU A 208 12.10 6.54 -0.79
C GLU A 208 10.93 7.20 -1.52
N VAL A 209 10.33 6.49 -2.47
CA VAL A 209 9.11 6.89 -3.15
C VAL A 209 8.07 5.77 -3.10
N TRP A 210 6.79 6.12 -3.08
CA TRP A 210 5.66 5.21 -2.93
C TRP A 210 4.41 5.69 -3.64
N GLU A 211 3.53 4.77 -4.03
CA GLU A 211 2.23 5.09 -4.60
C GLU A 211 1.28 5.72 -3.56
N ARG A 212 0.52 6.73 -3.97
CA ARG A 212 -0.64 7.24 -3.21
C ARG A 212 -1.97 6.63 -3.65
N ASP A 213 -2.01 6.05 -4.85
CA ASP A 213 -3.18 5.40 -5.42
C ASP A 213 -2.76 4.00 -5.88
N PRO A 214 -2.73 3.01 -4.97
CA PRO A 214 -2.07 1.74 -5.21
C PRO A 214 -2.67 0.99 -6.40
N ALA A 215 -1.81 0.55 -7.31
CA ALA A 215 -2.23 -0.23 -8.47
C ALA A 215 -2.64 -1.66 -8.08
N ILE A 216 -1.95 -2.21 -7.07
CA ILE A 216 -2.13 -3.58 -6.60
C ILE A 216 -3.23 -3.55 -5.53
N THR A 217 -4.38 -4.16 -5.83
CA THR A 217 -5.51 -4.24 -4.90
C THR A 217 -5.90 -5.70 -4.68
N ALA A 218 -6.18 -6.05 -3.43
CA ALA A 218 -6.78 -7.33 -3.05
C ALA A 218 -8.31 -7.14 -2.91
N ALA A 219 -8.95 -6.77 -4.02
CA ALA A 219 -10.35 -6.34 -4.05
C ALA A 219 -11.36 -7.41 -3.60
N GLY A 220 -10.97 -8.70 -3.53
CA GLY A 220 -11.80 -9.80 -3.05
C GLY A 220 -11.54 -10.22 -1.60
N PHE A 221 -10.70 -9.48 -0.85
CA PHE A 221 -10.31 -9.91 0.50
C PHE A 221 -11.51 -10.12 1.41
N TRP A 222 -12.44 -9.15 1.48
CA TRP A 222 -13.57 -9.22 2.42
C TRP A 222 -14.60 -10.26 1.99
N GLU A 223 -14.82 -10.40 0.69
CA GLU A 223 -15.71 -11.38 0.07
C GLU A 223 -15.25 -12.81 0.38
N ASN A 224 -13.94 -13.04 0.33
CA ASN A 224 -13.34 -14.36 0.54
C ASN A 224 -12.93 -14.62 1.99
N ALA A 225 -12.85 -13.59 2.84
CA ALA A 225 -12.49 -13.72 4.26
C ALA A 225 -13.33 -14.77 5.03
N PRO A 226 -14.64 -14.97 4.77
CA PRO A 226 -15.38 -16.08 5.34
C PRO A 226 -14.75 -17.44 5.01
N GLU A 227 -14.44 -17.70 3.74
CA GLU A 227 -13.87 -18.97 3.28
C GLU A 227 -12.47 -19.24 3.86
N TRP A 228 -11.65 -18.19 3.94
CA TRP A 228 -10.26 -18.29 4.39
C TRP A 228 -10.08 -18.18 5.90
N GLY A 229 -11.05 -17.56 6.57
CA GLY A 229 -10.98 -17.26 7.99
C GLY A 229 -11.44 -18.43 8.87
N PRO A 230 -11.60 -18.17 10.18
CA PRO A 230 -12.09 -19.15 11.11
C PRO A 230 -13.48 -19.69 10.72
N SER A 231 -13.72 -20.98 10.95
CA SER A 231 -14.97 -21.67 10.56
C SER A 231 -16.26 -21.04 11.11
N TRP A 232 -16.19 -20.29 12.21
CA TRP A 232 -17.33 -19.56 12.76
C TRP A 232 -17.80 -18.40 11.86
N LEU A 233 -16.98 -17.94 10.92
CA LEU A 233 -17.30 -16.86 10.00
C LEU A 233 -18.17 -17.32 8.81
N LEU A 234 -17.96 -18.55 8.33
CA LEU A 234 -18.78 -19.21 7.29
C LEU A 234 -20.18 -19.59 7.75
N GLY A 235 -20.32 -20.00 9.02
CA GLY A 235 -21.49 -20.71 9.50
C GLY A 235 -22.58 -19.84 10.16
N SER A 236 -23.78 -20.40 10.23
CA SER A 236 -24.88 -19.97 11.10
C SER A 236 -24.75 -20.49 12.55
N GLY A 237 -23.58 -21.03 12.90
CA GLY A 237 -23.27 -21.53 14.23
C GLY A 237 -23.41 -20.47 15.32
N LYS A 238 -23.46 -20.90 16.57
CA LYS A 238 -23.56 -19.99 17.71
C LYS A 238 -22.30 -19.14 17.82
N LYS A 239 -22.37 -17.89 17.37
CA LYS A 239 -21.31 -16.87 17.51
C LYS A 239 -21.36 -16.22 18.89
N THR A 240 -20.20 -15.95 19.48
CA THR A 240 -20.05 -15.07 20.65
C THR A 240 -20.38 -13.63 20.27
N ALA A 241 -20.65 -12.76 21.26
CA ALA A 241 -20.90 -11.34 21.02
C ALA A 241 -19.79 -10.68 20.18
N GLU A 242 -18.54 -11.02 20.49
CA GLU A 242 -17.37 -10.50 19.77
C GLU A 242 -17.24 -11.06 18.36
N GLN A 243 -17.49 -12.36 18.15
CA GLN A 243 -17.50 -12.96 16.81
C GLN A 243 -18.59 -12.33 15.94
N ARG A 244 -19.76 -11.99 16.51
CA ARG A 244 -20.80 -11.24 15.81
C ARG A 244 -20.33 -9.85 15.43
N TRP A 245 -19.65 -9.14 16.34
CA TRP A 245 -19.09 -7.83 16.02
C TRP A 245 -18.10 -7.89 14.85
N VAL A 246 -17.17 -8.85 14.84
CA VAL A 246 -16.25 -9.04 13.71
C VAL A 246 -16.98 -9.49 12.44
N SER A 247 -17.96 -10.38 12.56
CA SER A 247 -18.82 -10.76 11.42
C SER A 247 -19.57 -9.56 10.83
N GLY A 248 -19.95 -8.59 11.67
CA GLY A 248 -20.54 -7.33 11.23
C GLY A 248 -19.57 -6.47 10.44
N MET A 249 -18.30 -6.36 10.87
CA MET A 249 -17.25 -5.65 10.12
C MET A 249 -17.00 -6.29 8.76
N VAL A 250 -16.90 -7.63 8.70
CA VAL A 250 -16.72 -8.37 7.43
C VAL A 250 -17.88 -8.08 6.48
N ARG A 251 -19.13 -8.23 6.93
CA ARG A 251 -20.32 -7.94 6.10
C ARG A 251 -20.38 -6.49 5.64
N LEU A 252 -20.01 -5.55 6.52
CA LEU A 252 -19.97 -4.14 6.17
C LEU A 252 -19.03 -3.89 4.99
N PHE A 253 -17.82 -4.43 5.06
CA PHE A 253 -16.82 -4.22 4.02
C PHE A 253 -17.07 -5.04 2.74
N GLN A 254 -17.93 -6.07 2.80
CA GLN A 254 -18.53 -6.74 1.64
C GLN A 254 -19.66 -5.92 0.99
N GLY A 255 -20.08 -4.80 1.59
CA GLY A 255 -21.21 -3.99 1.13
C GLY A 255 -22.59 -4.47 1.62
N ASP A 256 -22.67 -5.48 2.49
CA ASP A 256 -23.91 -5.96 3.11
C ASP A 256 -24.26 -5.16 4.37
N ALA A 257 -24.71 -3.91 4.18
CA ALA A 257 -25.06 -3.01 5.28
C ALA A 257 -26.15 -3.58 6.20
N THR A 258 -27.16 -4.25 5.64
CA THR A 258 -28.28 -4.83 6.40
C THR A 258 -27.81 -5.99 7.28
N GLY A 259 -27.02 -6.91 6.72
CA GLY A 259 -26.45 -8.02 7.48
C GLY A 259 -25.42 -7.54 8.50
N ALA A 260 -24.60 -6.55 8.16
CA ALA A 260 -23.67 -5.91 9.09
C ALA A 260 -24.40 -5.34 10.31
N ARG A 261 -25.45 -4.55 10.07
CA ARG A 261 -26.31 -4.00 11.12
C ARG A 261 -26.88 -5.08 12.02
N THR A 262 -27.38 -6.17 11.43
CA THR A 262 -27.97 -7.30 12.16
C THR A 262 -26.95 -7.92 13.12
N GLU A 263 -25.73 -8.17 12.65
CA GLU A 263 -24.67 -8.74 13.48
C GLU A 263 -24.19 -7.76 14.56
N PHE A 264 -24.05 -6.46 14.26
CA PHE A 264 -23.67 -5.45 15.25
C PHE A 264 -24.72 -5.25 16.35
N VAL A 265 -26.01 -5.22 16.01
CA VAL A 265 -27.09 -5.13 17.02
C VAL A 265 -27.08 -6.35 17.92
N ALA A 266 -26.98 -7.56 17.34
CA ALA A 266 -26.90 -8.79 18.10
C ALA A 266 -25.66 -8.83 19.00
N ALA A 267 -24.49 -8.38 18.52
CA ALA A 267 -23.28 -8.25 19.31
C ALA A 267 -23.48 -7.32 20.52
N ARG A 268 -24.05 -6.13 20.28
CA ARG A 268 -24.34 -5.13 21.31
C ARG A 268 -25.29 -5.67 22.39
N GLU A 269 -26.36 -6.34 21.99
CA GLU A 269 -27.34 -6.95 22.91
C GLU A 269 -26.72 -8.04 23.80
N HIS A 270 -25.63 -8.66 23.35
CA HIS A 270 -24.89 -9.67 24.10
C HIS A 270 -23.63 -9.10 24.79
N GLY A 271 -23.54 -7.78 24.95
CA GLY A 271 -22.52 -7.11 25.77
C GLY A 271 -21.26 -6.65 25.04
N GLU A 272 -21.18 -6.78 23.71
CA GLU A 272 -20.06 -6.22 22.95
C GLU A 272 -20.26 -4.71 22.72
N THR A 273 -19.74 -3.90 23.64
CA THR A 273 -19.96 -2.45 23.66
C THR A 273 -19.35 -1.73 22.46
N ARG A 274 -18.29 -2.29 21.83
CA ARG A 274 -17.69 -1.71 20.62
C ARG A 274 -18.69 -1.66 19.48
N ALA A 275 -19.63 -2.61 19.40
CA ALA A 275 -20.62 -2.65 18.33
C ALA A 275 -21.53 -1.41 18.29
N THR A 276 -21.71 -0.69 19.41
CA THR A 276 -22.55 0.52 19.47
C THR A 276 -22.17 1.56 18.43
N ARG A 277 -20.87 1.93 18.36
CA ARG A 277 -20.42 2.94 17.39
C ARG A 277 -20.56 2.47 15.94
N TRP A 278 -20.46 1.16 15.70
CA TRP A 278 -20.65 0.58 14.36
C TRP A 278 -22.12 0.60 13.94
N VAL A 279 -23.07 0.30 14.84
CA VAL A 279 -24.51 0.45 14.57
C VAL A 279 -24.85 1.90 14.21
N GLU A 280 -24.36 2.85 15.00
CA GLU A 280 -24.60 4.28 14.77
C GLU A 280 -24.05 4.76 13.43
N MET A 281 -22.89 4.25 13.01
CA MET A 281 -22.30 4.58 11.71
C MET A 281 -23.10 3.98 10.55
N VAL A 282 -23.55 2.71 10.66
CA VAL A 282 -24.32 2.05 9.60
C VAL A 282 -25.70 2.70 9.40
N ASP A 283 -26.29 3.26 10.46
CA ASP A 283 -27.59 3.95 10.38
C ASP A 283 -27.50 5.36 9.76
N ARG A 284 -26.29 5.89 9.50
CA ARG A 284 -26.11 7.19 8.86
C ARG A 284 -26.20 7.09 7.33
N PRO A 285 -26.92 8.01 6.67
CA PRO A 285 -26.84 8.17 5.21
C PRO A 285 -25.39 8.36 4.75
N LEU A 286 -25.08 7.93 3.53
CA LEU A 286 -23.84 8.29 2.83
C LEU A 286 -23.89 9.76 2.40
#